data_AF-A0A5E4DGS2-F1
#
_entry.id   AF-A0A5E4DGS2-F1
#
_cell.length_a   1.000
_cell.length_b   1.000
_cell.length_c   1.000
_cell.angle_alpha   90.00
_cell.angle_beta   90.00
_cell.angle_gamma   90.00
#
_symmetry.space_group_name_H-M   'P 1'
#
loop_
_entity.id
_entity.type
_entity.pdbx_description
1 polymer ?
#
loop_
_entity_poly.entity_id
_entity_poly.type
_entity_poly.pdbx_seq_one_letter_code
_entity_poly.pdbx_strand_id
1 'polypeptide(L)'
;MTPSQVSNHWVLCPLGLFEPVDTKFEIYRNQVLDPSLMEMTEAAIRVLSRNPRGFYLFVEGGRIDRGHHEGTAYVALTEAVMFDSAIDKAGQLTSDQDTLTLVTADHSHVFSFGGYTLRGSSIFGLAPLKAQDGKSYTSILYGNGPGYVLNSGDRPNVTEEESGARTYKQQAAVPLSSETHGGEDVAVLARGPQAHLVHGVQEQNYIAHVMAFAACLEPYEACDLASPTLQSITVGPGSQLTFPTSQSIPAGSSSAAASLSLTLLLGSLLLLLGAVAQP
;
A
#
# COMPACT_ATOMS: atom_id res chain seq x y z
N MET A 1 -38.30 28.77 1.22
CA MET A 1 -36.88 28.63 1.57
C MET A 1 -36.41 27.27 1.08
N THR A 2 -35.46 27.24 0.15
CA THR A 2 -34.91 26.02 -0.44
C THR A 2 -33.92 25.35 0.53
N PRO A 3 -33.88 24.01 0.61
CA PRO A 3 -32.89 23.28 1.40
C PRO A 3 -31.57 23.26 0.62
N SER A 4 -30.71 24.26 0.80
CA SER A 4 -29.40 24.28 0.12
C SER A 4 -28.23 24.83 0.93
N GLN A 5 -28.35 25.03 2.25
CA GLN A 5 -27.24 25.51 3.07
C GLN A 5 -27.19 24.88 4.46
N VAL A 6 -27.01 23.55 4.53
CA VAL A 6 -26.36 22.97 5.72
C VAL A 6 -24.86 23.04 5.46
N SER A 7 -24.22 24.03 6.07
CA SER A 7 -22.79 24.25 6.03
C SER A 7 -22.05 23.08 6.70
N ASN A 8 -21.20 22.38 5.95
CA ASN A 8 -20.34 21.26 6.40
C ASN A 8 -19.24 21.65 7.41
N HIS A 9 -19.42 22.74 8.18
CA HIS A 9 -18.36 23.36 8.99
C HIS A 9 -18.21 22.78 10.42
N TRP A 10 -18.95 21.74 10.80
CA TRP A 10 -19.05 21.32 12.21
C TRP A 10 -18.50 19.93 12.54
N VAL A 11 -18.06 19.13 11.57
CA VAL A 11 -17.48 17.81 11.87
C VAL A 11 -15.97 17.96 12.10
N LEU A 12 -15.57 17.98 13.38
CA LEU A 12 -14.19 18.10 13.85
C LEU A 12 -13.57 16.75 14.25
N CYS A 13 -14.38 15.77 14.66
CA CYS A 13 -13.92 14.43 15.08
C CYS A 13 -14.86 13.35 14.51
N PRO A 14 -14.62 12.88 13.27
CA PRO A 14 -15.42 11.82 12.68
C PRO A 14 -15.02 10.46 13.27
N LEU A 15 -16.01 9.63 13.62
CA LEU A 15 -15.85 8.21 13.89
C LEU A 15 -16.69 7.42 12.88
N GLY A 16 -16.04 6.71 11.97
CA GLY A 16 -16.67 5.83 11.00
C GLY A 16 -16.41 4.37 11.34
N LEU A 17 -17.45 3.64 11.71
CA LEU A 17 -17.41 2.18 11.93
C LEU A 17 -18.35 1.55 10.90
N PHE A 18 -17.78 0.91 9.87
CA PHE A 18 -18.53 0.50 8.68
C PHE A 18 -18.96 -0.97 8.71
N GLU A 19 -18.37 -1.79 9.59
CA GLU A 19 -18.75 -3.19 9.81
C GLU A 19 -18.68 -3.54 11.31
N PRO A 20 -19.34 -4.63 11.78
CA PRO A 20 -19.28 -5.04 13.18
C PRO A 20 -17.91 -5.51 13.67
N VAL A 21 -17.07 -6.02 12.76
CA VAL A 21 -15.71 -6.52 13.05
C VAL A 21 -14.75 -5.93 12.02
N ASP A 22 -14.36 -6.70 11.00
CA ASP A 22 -13.52 -6.24 9.90
C ASP A 22 -14.39 -5.72 8.76
N THR A 23 -13.90 -4.72 8.03
CA THR A 23 -14.50 -4.33 6.75
C THR A 23 -14.50 -5.50 5.77
N LYS A 24 -15.41 -5.54 4.80
CA LYS A 24 -15.35 -6.55 3.74
C LYS A 24 -14.10 -6.36 2.88
N PHE A 25 -13.57 -7.45 2.31
CA PHE A 25 -12.54 -7.35 1.27
C PHE A 25 -13.08 -6.49 0.12
N GLU A 26 -12.22 -5.73 -0.56
CA GLU A 26 -12.60 -4.82 -1.64
C GLU A 26 -13.43 -5.53 -2.71
N ILE A 27 -13.05 -6.76 -3.06
CA ILE A 27 -13.75 -7.56 -4.08
C ILE A 27 -15.17 -7.97 -3.69
N TYR A 28 -15.54 -7.83 -2.41
CA TYR A 28 -16.85 -8.12 -1.83
C TYR A 28 -17.50 -6.88 -1.20
N ARG A 29 -16.88 -5.71 -1.29
CA ARG A 29 -17.36 -4.45 -0.69
C ARG A 29 -18.69 -4.03 -1.29
N ASN A 30 -19.63 -3.59 -0.46
CA ASN A 30 -20.84 -2.96 -0.96
C ASN A 30 -20.53 -1.49 -1.27
N GLN A 31 -20.39 -1.15 -2.54
CA GLN A 31 -19.99 0.19 -2.98
C GLN A 31 -20.99 1.32 -2.61
N VAL A 32 -22.21 0.97 -2.18
CA VAL A 32 -23.21 1.95 -1.71
C VAL A 32 -23.12 2.20 -0.21
N LEU A 33 -22.73 1.18 0.58
CA LEU A 33 -22.76 1.25 2.05
C LEU A 33 -21.37 1.40 2.68
N ASP A 34 -20.36 0.81 2.04
CA ASP A 34 -19.03 0.63 2.60
C ASP A 34 -18.03 1.48 1.79
N PRO A 35 -17.32 2.45 2.39
CA PRO A 35 -16.27 3.18 1.71
C PRO A 35 -15.05 2.27 1.48
N SER A 36 -14.38 2.47 0.34
CA SER A 36 -13.05 1.89 0.09
C SER A 36 -11.99 2.53 0.99
N LEU A 37 -10.83 1.87 1.11
CA LEU A 37 -9.69 2.42 1.85
C LEU A 37 -9.23 3.77 1.27
N MET A 38 -9.27 3.90 -0.06
CA MET A 38 -9.00 5.15 -0.76
C MET A 38 -9.98 6.27 -0.34
N GLU A 39 -11.27 5.99 -0.32
CA GLU A 39 -12.30 6.97 0.09
C GLU A 39 -12.19 7.35 1.57
N MET A 40 -11.87 6.39 2.44
CA MET A 40 -11.60 6.65 3.86
C MET A 40 -10.37 7.55 4.05
N THR A 41 -9.30 7.28 3.29
CA THR A 41 -8.06 8.09 3.30
C THR A 41 -8.33 9.52 2.86
N GLU A 42 -9.04 9.70 1.74
CA GLU A 42 -9.44 11.02 1.25
C GLU A 42 -10.30 11.77 2.28
N ALA A 43 -11.28 11.11 2.89
CA ALA A 43 -12.12 11.71 3.92
C ALA A 43 -11.30 12.15 5.14
N ALA A 44 -10.37 11.30 5.61
CA ALA A 44 -9.49 11.61 6.73
C ALA A 44 -8.59 12.83 6.44
N ILE A 45 -7.92 12.85 5.30
CA ILE A 45 -7.05 13.98 4.90
C ILE A 45 -7.87 15.28 4.80
N ARG A 46 -9.09 15.25 4.25
CA ARG A 46 -9.97 16.44 4.16
C ARG A 46 -10.37 17.03 5.52
N VAL A 47 -10.37 16.23 6.58
CA VAL A 47 -10.65 16.69 7.95
C VAL A 47 -9.34 17.15 8.62
N LEU A 48 -8.29 16.32 8.56
CA LEU A 48 -7.03 16.55 9.24
C LEU A 48 -6.24 17.75 8.67
N SER A 49 -6.29 17.97 7.36
CA SER A 49 -5.64 19.11 6.68
C SER A 49 -6.16 20.49 7.11
N ARG A 50 -7.28 20.55 7.84
CA ARG A 50 -7.82 21.80 8.38
C ARG A 50 -7.01 22.32 9.57
N ASN A 51 -6.20 21.48 10.21
CA ASN A 51 -5.36 21.90 11.32
C ASN A 51 -4.10 22.59 10.78
N PRO A 52 -3.91 23.91 11.02
CA PRO A 52 -2.74 24.64 10.52
C PRO A 52 -1.43 24.22 11.21
N ARG A 53 -1.46 23.34 12.23
CA ARG A 53 -0.26 22.73 12.83
C ARG A 53 0.13 21.40 12.17
N GLY A 54 -0.59 20.99 11.13
CA GLY A 54 -0.39 19.71 10.48
C GLY A 54 -1.13 18.55 11.15
N PHE A 55 -0.79 17.33 10.74
CA PHE A 55 -1.45 16.12 11.19
C PHE A 55 -0.54 14.90 11.09
N TYR A 56 -0.86 13.89 11.89
CA TYR A 56 -0.42 12.52 11.71
C TYR A 56 -1.62 11.69 11.23
N LEU A 57 -1.43 10.86 10.20
CA LEU A 57 -2.42 9.92 9.73
C LEU A 57 -1.78 8.54 9.55
N PHE A 58 -2.45 7.53 10.10
CA PHE A 58 -2.17 6.11 9.92
C PHE A 58 -3.25 5.53 9.01
N VAL A 59 -2.84 4.89 7.91
CA VAL A 59 -3.73 4.19 6.97
C VAL A 59 -3.20 2.78 6.78
N GLU A 60 -4.05 1.79 6.97
CA GLU A 60 -3.64 0.39 6.98
C GLU A 60 -4.38 -0.43 5.91
N GLY A 61 -3.63 -1.17 5.11
CA GLY A 61 -4.14 -2.22 4.24
C GLY A 61 -4.33 -3.54 5.00
N GLY A 62 -4.95 -3.52 6.18
CA GLY A 62 -4.90 -4.64 7.14
C GLY A 62 -5.51 -5.95 6.63
N ARG A 63 -6.40 -5.88 5.63
CA ARG A 63 -7.02 -7.08 5.03
C ARG A 63 -6.10 -7.83 4.08
N ILE A 64 -4.95 -7.27 3.72
CA ILE A 64 -3.99 -7.99 2.89
C ILE A 64 -3.45 -9.22 3.64
N ASP A 65 -3.07 -9.04 4.91
CA ASP A 65 -2.68 -10.11 5.82
C ASP A 65 -3.75 -11.21 5.88
N ARG A 66 -5.01 -10.81 6.04
CA ARG A 66 -6.11 -11.78 6.12
C ARG A 66 -6.27 -12.60 4.84
N GLY A 67 -6.04 -12.00 3.67
CA GLY A 67 -6.04 -12.71 2.39
C GLY A 67 -4.95 -13.78 2.32
N HIS A 68 -3.76 -13.49 2.86
CA HIS A 68 -2.66 -14.45 2.95
C HIS A 68 -2.92 -15.56 3.95
N HIS A 69 -3.41 -15.23 5.15
CA HIS A 69 -3.84 -16.21 6.15
C HIS A 69 -4.86 -17.21 5.60
N GLU A 70 -5.78 -16.75 4.74
CA GLU A 70 -6.73 -17.62 4.03
C GLU A 70 -6.09 -18.49 2.93
N GLY A 71 -4.82 -18.27 2.60
CA GLY A 71 -4.13 -18.89 1.46
C GLY A 71 -4.68 -18.41 0.11
N THR A 72 -5.41 -17.30 0.07
CA THR A 72 -6.14 -16.82 -1.10
C THR A 72 -5.45 -15.59 -1.68
N ALA A 73 -4.41 -15.79 -2.50
CA ALA A 73 -3.60 -14.69 -3.01
C ALA A 73 -4.37 -13.69 -3.88
N TYR A 74 -5.48 -14.11 -4.52
CA TYR A 74 -6.35 -13.18 -5.25
C TYR A 74 -6.83 -12.07 -4.32
N VAL A 75 -7.34 -12.44 -3.16
CA VAL A 75 -7.84 -11.49 -2.16
C VAL A 75 -6.71 -10.60 -1.65
N ALA A 76 -5.59 -11.20 -1.20
CA ALA A 76 -4.45 -10.47 -0.68
C ALA A 76 -3.93 -9.41 -1.67
N LEU A 77 -3.72 -9.80 -2.93
CA LEU A 77 -3.20 -8.89 -3.96
C LEU A 77 -4.21 -7.82 -4.38
N THR A 78 -5.51 -8.11 -4.37
CA THR A 78 -6.52 -7.07 -4.63
C THR A 78 -6.62 -6.05 -3.49
N GLU A 79 -6.47 -6.47 -2.24
CA GLU A 79 -6.39 -5.53 -1.11
C GLU A 79 -5.12 -4.66 -1.22
N ALA A 80 -4.00 -5.25 -1.68
CA ALA A 80 -2.76 -4.51 -1.88
C ALA A 80 -2.89 -3.44 -2.97
N VAL A 81 -3.62 -3.73 -4.06
CA VAL A 81 -3.95 -2.73 -5.10
C VAL A 81 -4.81 -1.59 -4.54
N MET A 82 -5.77 -1.89 -3.67
CA MET A 82 -6.58 -0.85 -3.01
C MET A 82 -5.74 -0.01 -2.03
N PHE A 83 -4.81 -0.63 -1.31
CA PHE A 83 -3.85 0.10 -0.47
C PHE A 83 -2.93 1.02 -1.28
N ASP A 84 -2.39 0.55 -2.42
CA ASP A 84 -1.62 1.38 -3.34
C ASP A 84 -2.45 2.54 -3.92
N SER A 85 -3.72 2.31 -4.21
CA SER A 85 -4.66 3.37 -4.63
C SER A 85 -4.90 4.41 -3.53
N ALA A 86 -4.89 4.00 -2.25
CA ALA A 86 -4.98 4.92 -1.11
C ALA A 86 -3.69 5.74 -0.95
N ILE A 87 -2.52 5.15 -1.20
CA ILE A 87 -1.23 5.86 -1.23
C ILE A 87 -1.22 6.91 -2.34
N ASP A 88 -1.62 6.55 -3.57
CA ASP A 88 -1.71 7.48 -4.69
C ASP A 88 -2.71 8.62 -4.38
N LYS A 89 -3.86 8.29 -3.81
CA LYS A 89 -4.85 9.29 -3.38
C LYS A 89 -4.28 10.24 -2.32
N ALA A 90 -3.54 9.74 -1.34
CA ALA A 90 -2.88 10.57 -0.35
C ALA A 90 -1.87 11.53 -1.01
N GLY A 91 -1.02 11.03 -1.91
CA GLY A 91 -0.06 11.84 -2.64
C GLY A 91 -0.68 12.91 -3.55
N GLN A 92 -1.93 12.72 -4.00
CA GLN A 92 -2.69 13.75 -4.72
C GLN A 92 -3.25 14.85 -3.80
N LEU A 93 -3.39 14.57 -2.50
CA LEU A 93 -4.03 15.45 -1.52
C LEU A 93 -3.03 16.11 -0.56
N THR A 94 -1.76 15.72 -0.59
CA THR A 94 -0.67 16.26 0.23
C THR A 94 0.49 16.74 -0.64
N SER A 95 1.44 17.48 -0.05
CA SER A 95 2.61 18.01 -0.74
C SER A 95 3.89 17.37 -0.20
N ASP A 96 4.75 16.86 -1.09
CA ASP A 96 6.07 16.35 -0.71
C ASP A 96 7.00 17.46 -0.15
N GLN A 97 6.60 18.74 -0.19
CA GLN A 97 7.34 19.84 0.45
C GLN A 97 7.14 19.91 1.96
N ASP A 98 6.01 19.41 2.47
CA ASP A 98 5.60 19.59 3.87
C ASP A 98 5.07 18.31 4.52
N THR A 99 4.94 17.23 3.75
CA THR A 99 4.41 15.95 4.20
C THR A 99 5.45 14.84 4.03
N LEU A 100 5.92 14.27 5.14
CA LEU A 100 6.66 13.01 5.11
C LEU A 100 5.66 11.87 4.96
N THR A 101 5.85 11.07 3.90
CA THR A 101 5.06 9.88 3.63
C THR A 101 5.95 8.65 3.70
N LEU A 102 5.62 7.72 4.59
CA LEU A 102 6.27 6.41 4.68
C LEU A 102 5.27 5.31 4.31
N VAL A 103 5.73 4.33 3.53
CA VAL A 103 5.01 3.08 3.24
C VAL A 103 5.89 1.92 3.68
N THR A 104 5.37 1.07 4.55
CA THR A 104 6.08 -0.11 5.09
C THR A 104 5.12 -1.28 5.22
N ALA A 105 5.63 -2.43 5.65
CA ALA A 105 4.83 -3.46 6.31
C ALA A 105 5.25 -3.67 7.77
N ASP A 106 4.39 -4.30 8.56
CA ASP A 106 4.71 -4.77 9.92
C ASP A 106 5.44 -6.12 9.91
N HIS A 107 5.12 -7.01 8.96
CA HIS A 107 5.82 -8.27 8.69
C HIS A 107 5.61 -8.73 7.23
N SER A 108 5.95 -9.97 6.92
CA SER A 108 5.70 -10.61 5.63
C SER A 108 4.84 -11.86 5.80
N HIS A 109 4.77 -12.72 4.78
CA HIS A 109 4.09 -14.01 4.74
C HIS A 109 4.97 -15.08 4.10
N VAL A 110 4.66 -16.35 4.28
CA VAL A 110 5.32 -17.44 3.54
C VAL A 110 4.79 -17.58 2.11
N PHE A 111 4.45 -16.45 1.49
CA PHE A 111 4.02 -16.29 0.11
C PHE A 111 5.23 -16.29 -0.83
N SER A 112 5.11 -16.95 -1.98
CA SER A 112 6.16 -16.96 -3.00
C SER A 112 5.56 -16.86 -4.41
N PHE A 113 6.30 -16.22 -5.31
CA PHE A 113 6.02 -16.23 -6.74
C PHE A 113 7.23 -16.79 -7.50
N GLY A 114 6.99 -17.71 -8.44
CA GLY A 114 8.07 -18.36 -9.17
C GLY A 114 7.61 -19.05 -10.44
N GLY A 115 8.30 -20.12 -10.82
CA GLY A 115 7.88 -20.99 -11.93
C GLY A 115 8.24 -20.49 -13.33
N TYR A 116 9.06 -19.44 -13.49
CA TYR A 116 9.52 -18.94 -14.80
C TYR A 116 8.39 -18.55 -15.76
N THR A 117 7.36 -17.89 -15.24
CA THR A 117 6.24 -17.39 -16.03
C THR A 117 6.67 -16.36 -17.07
N LEU A 118 5.95 -16.30 -18.19
CA LEU A 118 6.24 -15.37 -19.28
C LEU A 118 5.79 -13.95 -18.92
N ARG A 119 6.49 -12.94 -19.43
CA ARG A 119 6.06 -11.55 -19.27
C ARG A 119 4.63 -11.37 -19.79
N GLY A 120 3.76 -10.80 -18.95
CA GLY A 120 2.36 -10.50 -19.29
C GLY A 120 1.38 -11.64 -18.98
N SER A 121 1.85 -12.79 -18.48
CA SER A 121 0.94 -13.80 -17.93
C SER A 121 0.27 -13.30 -16.65
N SER A 122 -0.92 -13.82 -16.37
CA SER A 122 -1.60 -13.57 -15.09
C SER A 122 -0.71 -14.04 -13.92
N ILE A 123 -0.66 -13.26 -12.84
CA ILE A 123 0.04 -13.64 -11.60
C ILE A 123 -0.61 -14.87 -10.93
N PHE A 124 -1.91 -15.07 -11.16
CA PHE A 124 -2.67 -16.22 -10.68
C PHE A 124 -2.59 -17.44 -11.61
N GLY A 125 -1.84 -17.33 -12.71
CA GLY A 125 -1.73 -18.36 -13.72
C GLY A 125 -0.83 -19.52 -13.34
N LEU A 126 -0.74 -20.49 -14.24
CA LEU A 126 0.12 -21.65 -14.09
C LEU A 126 1.56 -21.35 -14.54
N ALA A 127 2.51 -22.06 -13.94
CA ALA A 127 3.85 -22.14 -14.50
C ALA A 127 3.81 -22.88 -15.87
N PRO A 128 4.64 -22.48 -16.85
CA PRO A 128 4.60 -23.01 -18.20
C PRO A 128 5.00 -24.49 -18.32
N LEU A 129 5.74 -25.03 -17.35
CA LEU A 129 6.18 -26.43 -17.33
C LEU A 129 5.44 -27.23 -16.26
N LYS A 130 5.25 -28.53 -16.50
CA LYS A 130 4.72 -29.45 -15.49
C LYS A 130 5.75 -29.70 -14.38
N ALA A 131 5.25 -29.95 -13.17
CA ALA A 131 6.09 -30.39 -12.05
C ALA A 131 6.57 -31.84 -12.26
N GLN A 132 7.41 -32.34 -11.36
CA GLN A 132 7.98 -33.70 -11.45
C GLN A 132 6.92 -34.81 -11.42
N ASP A 133 5.75 -34.54 -10.85
CA ASP A 133 4.60 -35.45 -10.83
C ASP A 133 3.73 -35.40 -12.10
N GLY A 134 4.17 -34.67 -13.13
CA GLY A 134 3.47 -34.52 -14.41
C GLY A 134 2.25 -33.59 -14.37
N LYS A 135 1.96 -32.95 -13.24
CA LYS A 135 0.77 -32.09 -13.04
C LYS A 135 1.16 -30.60 -13.08
N SER A 136 0.23 -29.71 -13.41
CA SER A 136 0.46 -28.26 -13.38
C SER A 136 0.65 -27.77 -11.95
N TYR A 137 1.26 -26.59 -11.80
CA TYR A 137 1.33 -25.86 -10.55
C TYR A 137 1.21 -24.36 -10.84
N THR A 138 0.75 -23.59 -9.86
CA THR A 138 0.58 -22.14 -9.98
C THR A 138 1.90 -21.41 -9.82
N SER A 139 1.99 -20.22 -10.43
CA SER A 139 3.11 -19.29 -10.21
C SER A 139 3.23 -18.90 -8.74
N ILE A 140 2.10 -18.67 -8.08
CA ILE A 140 2.03 -18.36 -6.64
C ILE A 140 1.89 -19.67 -5.84
N LEU A 141 2.65 -19.79 -4.76
CA LEU A 141 2.54 -20.86 -3.76
C LEU A 141 2.80 -20.32 -2.36
N TYR A 142 2.35 -21.05 -1.34
CA TYR A 142 2.66 -20.77 0.06
C TYR A 142 3.52 -21.85 0.70
N GLY A 143 4.33 -21.48 1.69
CA GLY A 143 5.07 -22.45 2.50
C GLY A 143 4.16 -23.35 3.34
N ASN A 144 3.13 -22.77 3.96
CA ASN A 144 2.13 -23.47 4.75
C ASN A 144 0.74 -22.82 4.57
N GLY A 145 -0.30 -23.42 5.16
CA GLY A 145 -1.64 -22.82 5.16
C GLY A 145 -2.74 -23.72 4.63
N PRO A 146 -3.96 -23.17 4.48
CA PRO A 146 -5.17 -23.94 4.23
C PRO A 146 -5.29 -24.42 2.78
N GLY A 147 -4.40 -24.00 1.88
CA GLY A 147 -4.34 -24.47 0.50
C GLY A 147 -3.63 -25.81 0.32
N TYR A 148 -3.07 -26.39 1.38
CA TYR A 148 -2.56 -27.77 1.33
C TYR A 148 -3.70 -28.74 0.99
N VAL A 149 -3.48 -29.61 0.00
CA VAL A 149 -4.48 -30.59 -0.43
C VAL A 149 -3.81 -31.85 -0.97
N LEU A 150 -4.34 -33.01 -0.57
CA LEU A 150 -4.05 -34.31 -1.15
C LEU A 150 -5.36 -35.02 -1.49
N ASN A 151 -5.49 -35.45 -2.74
CA ASN A 151 -6.60 -36.27 -3.22
C ASN A 151 -6.15 -37.74 -3.24
N SER A 152 -6.56 -38.52 -2.24
CA SER A 152 -6.13 -39.93 -2.08
C SER A 152 -4.60 -40.10 -2.03
N GLY A 153 -3.89 -39.15 -1.43
CA GLY A 153 -2.43 -39.16 -1.34
C GLY A 153 -1.71 -38.48 -2.51
N ASP A 154 -2.44 -38.03 -3.52
CA ASP A 154 -1.90 -37.34 -4.69
C ASP A 154 -2.13 -35.83 -4.65
N ARG A 155 -1.09 -35.05 -5.00
CA ARG A 155 -1.27 -33.61 -5.27
C ARG A 155 -2.27 -33.44 -6.43
N PRO A 156 -3.29 -32.59 -6.32
CA PRO A 156 -4.23 -32.38 -7.42
C PRO A 156 -3.56 -31.63 -8.58
N ASN A 157 -3.99 -31.96 -9.79
CA ASN A 157 -3.74 -31.11 -10.95
C ASN A 157 -4.59 -29.83 -10.82
N VAL A 158 -4.15 -28.73 -11.41
CA VAL A 158 -4.87 -27.45 -11.41
C VAL A 158 -4.92 -26.86 -12.82
N THR A 159 -6.05 -26.28 -13.18
CA THR A 159 -6.29 -25.57 -14.44
C THR A 159 -6.19 -24.05 -14.26
N GLU A 160 -6.03 -23.32 -15.36
CA GLU A 160 -6.01 -21.84 -15.34
C GLU A 160 -7.33 -21.23 -14.82
N GLU A 161 -8.46 -21.86 -15.14
CA GLU A 161 -9.78 -21.41 -14.66
C GLU A 161 -9.88 -21.55 -13.14
N GLU A 162 -9.45 -22.69 -12.60
CA GLU A 162 -9.42 -22.92 -11.17
C GLU A 162 -8.45 -21.96 -10.47
N SER A 163 -7.23 -21.80 -10.98
CA SER A 163 -6.21 -20.96 -10.32
C SER A 163 -6.55 -19.47 -10.36
N GLY A 164 -7.28 -19.03 -11.38
CA GLY A 164 -7.76 -17.65 -11.53
C GLY A 164 -9.01 -17.32 -10.70
N ALA A 165 -9.65 -18.30 -10.06
CA ALA A 165 -10.85 -18.06 -9.28
C ALA A 165 -10.54 -17.23 -8.02
N ARG A 166 -11.45 -16.31 -7.67
CA ARG A 166 -11.28 -15.39 -6.52
C ARG A 166 -11.17 -16.09 -5.17
N THR A 167 -11.67 -17.32 -5.09
CA THR A 167 -11.70 -18.17 -3.90
C THR A 167 -10.61 -19.24 -3.91
N TYR A 168 -9.77 -19.28 -4.96
CA TYR A 168 -8.74 -20.30 -5.08
C TYR A 168 -7.67 -20.13 -4.00
N LYS A 169 -7.45 -21.20 -3.24
CA LYS A 169 -6.37 -21.29 -2.27
C LYS A 169 -5.16 -21.89 -2.95
N GLN A 170 -4.08 -21.13 -3.07
CA GLN A 170 -2.86 -21.64 -3.69
C GLN A 170 -2.28 -22.79 -2.86
N GLN A 171 -1.70 -23.78 -3.53
CA GLN A 171 -1.16 -24.95 -2.86
C GLN A 171 -0.07 -24.55 -1.84
N ALA A 172 -0.05 -25.27 -0.72
CA ALA A 172 0.90 -25.07 0.36
C ALA A 172 1.63 -26.39 0.71
N ALA A 173 2.82 -26.30 1.31
CA ALA A 173 3.61 -27.49 1.66
C ALA A 173 3.22 -28.12 3.02
N VAL A 174 2.82 -27.31 4.00
CA VAL A 174 2.39 -27.77 5.33
C VAL A 174 0.92 -27.35 5.60
N PRO A 175 0.02 -28.29 5.95
CA PRO A 175 -1.38 -27.96 6.21
C PRO A 175 -1.54 -27.20 7.53
N LEU A 176 -2.14 -26.02 7.46
CA LEU A 176 -2.58 -25.25 8.63
C LEU A 176 -3.97 -24.65 8.37
N SER A 177 -4.71 -24.34 9.42
CA SER A 177 -6.00 -23.65 9.31
C SER A 177 -5.86 -22.20 8.86
N SER A 178 -4.70 -21.60 9.12
CA SER A 178 -4.29 -20.26 8.74
C SER A 178 -2.84 -20.35 8.30
N GLU A 179 -2.50 -19.75 7.16
CA GLU A 179 -1.11 -19.54 6.77
C GLU A 179 -0.38 -18.66 7.82
N THR A 180 0.94 -18.73 7.92
CA THR A 180 1.73 -18.00 8.92
C THR A 180 2.48 -16.81 8.32
N HIS A 181 2.75 -15.80 9.15
CA HIS A 181 3.65 -14.71 8.77
C HIS A 181 5.05 -15.21 8.36
N GLY A 182 5.70 -14.41 7.52
CA GLY A 182 7.12 -14.48 7.16
C GLY A 182 7.95 -13.58 8.07
N GLY A 183 9.19 -14.00 8.34
CA GLY A 183 10.10 -13.32 9.26
C GLY A 183 11.27 -12.61 8.55
N GLU A 184 11.23 -12.52 7.24
CA GLU A 184 12.20 -11.77 6.45
C GLU A 184 11.96 -10.26 6.50
N ASP A 185 13.00 -9.50 6.21
CA ASP A 185 12.96 -8.04 6.20
C ASP A 185 11.90 -7.51 5.23
N VAL A 186 11.24 -6.44 5.66
CA VAL A 186 10.29 -5.66 4.87
C VAL A 186 10.92 -4.34 4.45
N ALA A 187 10.66 -3.92 3.22
CA ALA A 187 11.03 -2.59 2.71
C ALA A 187 10.30 -1.42 3.42
N VAL A 188 10.97 -0.27 3.41
CA VAL A 188 10.38 1.02 3.79
C VAL A 188 10.59 1.97 2.62
N LEU A 189 9.50 2.53 2.11
CA LEU A 189 9.49 3.52 1.04
C LEU A 189 9.21 4.88 1.67
N ALA A 190 9.94 5.92 1.29
CA ALA A 190 9.81 7.25 1.88
C ALA A 190 9.83 8.35 0.82
N ARG A 191 9.01 9.39 1.02
CA ARG A 191 9.08 10.67 0.29
C ARG A 191 8.76 11.84 1.21
N GLY A 192 9.25 13.03 0.88
CA GLY A 192 9.01 14.26 1.64
C GLY A 192 10.15 14.67 2.59
N PRO A 193 9.90 15.60 3.52
CA PRO A 193 10.91 16.10 4.45
C PRO A 193 11.58 14.97 5.24
N GLN A 194 12.92 14.99 5.29
CA GLN A 194 13.75 13.98 5.95
C GLN A 194 13.66 12.54 5.42
N ALA A 195 12.94 12.28 4.32
CA ALA A 195 12.82 10.93 3.74
C ALA A 195 14.18 10.31 3.34
N HIS A 196 15.19 11.13 3.05
CA HIS A 196 16.55 10.68 2.74
C HIS A 196 17.26 9.97 3.92
N LEU A 197 16.74 10.08 5.14
CA LEU A 197 17.22 9.34 6.30
C LEU A 197 16.77 7.88 6.30
N VAL A 198 15.73 7.54 5.53
CA VAL A 198 15.29 6.16 5.34
C VAL A 198 16.19 5.48 4.32
N HIS A 199 17.22 4.78 4.81
CA HIS A 199 18.20 4.10 3.96
C HIS A 199 18.78 2.85 4.62
N GLY A 200 19.35 1.96 3.79
CA GLY A 200 20.06 0.77 4.26
C GLY A 200 19.15 -0.29 4.87
N VAL A 201 19.66 -0.97 5.89
CA VAL A 201 18.93 -1.96 6.71
C VAL A 201 18.79 -1.36 8.11
N GLN A 202 17.56 -1.28 8.61
CA GLN A 202 17.22 -0.61 9.86
C GLN A 202 16.33 -1.53 10.69
N GLU A 203 16.37 -1.36 12.02
CA GLU A 203 15.37 -1.94 12.91
C GLU A 203 14.01 -1.29 12.69
N GLN A 204 12.91 -2.05 12.78
CA GLN A 204 11.58 -1.54 12.46
C GLN A 204 11.14 -0.36 13.36
N ASN A 205 11.59 -0.32 14.62
CA ASN A 205 11.29 0.80 15.51
C ASN A 205 11.87 2.13 15.01
N TYR A 206 12.88 2.10 14.12
CA TYR A 206 13.44 3.29 13.47
C TYR A 206 12.37 4.12 12.72
N ILE A 207 11.33 3.47 12.20
CA ILE A 207 10.22 4.14 11.48
C ILE A 207 9.55 5.18 12.38
N ALA A 208 9.28 4.84 13.64
CA ALA A 208 8.71 5.79 14.59
C ALA A 208 9.68 6.95 14.90
N HIS A 209 10.98 6.65 15.04
CA HIS A 209 12.00 7.65 15.33
C HIS A 209 12.19 8.65 14.19
N VAL A 210 12.26 8.19 12.93
CA VAL A 210 12.44 9.09 11.79
C VAL A 210 11.22 9.99 11.58
N MET A 211 10.01 9.48 11.85
CA MET A 211 8.80 10.30 11.84
C MET A 211 8.83 11.37 12.94
N ALA A 212 9.10 10.98 14.18
CA ALA A 212 9.17 11.91 15.30
C ALA A 212 10.23 13.00 15.05
N PHE A 213 11.40 12.61 14.55
CA PHE A 213 12.47 13.54 14.16
C PHE A 213 12.03 14.51 13.06
N ALA A 214 11.39 14.02 11.99
CA ALA A 214 10.99 14.84 10.85
C ALA A 214 9.96 15.92 11.20
N ALA A 215 9.13 15.69 12.22
CA ALA A 215 8.17 16.68 12.73
C ALA A 215 8.61 17.36 14.04
N CYS A 216 9.86 17.16 14.48
CA CYS A 216 10.37 17.74 15.72
C CYS A 216 9.48 17.44 16.94
N LEU A 217 8.93 16.23 16.99
CA LEU A 217 8.14 15.71 18.11
C LEU A 217 9.07 15.06 19.13
N GLU A 218 8.61 14.94 20.38
CA GLU A 218 9.33 14.21 21.44
C GLU A 218 9.84 12.84 20.93
N PRO A 219 11.12 12.46 21.21
CA PRO A 219 12.14 13.16 22.00
C PRO A 219 13.08 14.07 21.17
N TYR A 220 12.65 14.51 19.98
CA TYR A 220 13.43 15.24 18.99
C TYR A 220 12.99 16.70 18.82
N GLU A 221 12.50 17.35 19.86
CA GLU A 221 12.08 18.76 19.79
C GLU A 221 13.25 19.69 19.40
N ALA A 222 14.47 19.31 19.77
CA ALA A 222 15.71 19.92 19.30
C ALA A 222 16.20 19.29 17.97
N CYS A 223 15.33 19.27 16.96
CA CYS A 223 15.59 18.63 15.66
C CYS A 223 16.58 19.40 14.77
N ASP A 224 16.86 20.68 15.08
CA ASP A 224 17.68 21.60 14.27
C ASP A 224 17.24 21.71 12.78
N LEU A 225 15.96 21.45 12.49
CA LEU A 225 15.36 21.57 11.17
C LEU A 225 14.75 22.94 10.95
N ALA A 226 14.85 23.45 9.71
CA ALA A 226 14.12 24.65 9.30
C ALA A 226 12.62 24.35 9.15
N SER A 227 11.76 25.31 9.50
CA SER A 227 10.31 25.19 9.30
C SER A 227 9.96 24.94 7.83
N PRO A 228 8.97 24.08 7.53
CA PRO A 228 8.48 23.87 6.16
C PRO A 228 8.07 25.20 5.55
N THR A 229 8.72 25.62 4.45
CA THR A 229 8.45 26.92 3.85
C THR A 229 7.18 26.84 3.02
N LEU A 230 6.09 27.50 3.45
CA LEU A 230 4.96 27.79 2.57
C LEU A 230 5.47 28.71 1.45
N GLN A 231 5.63 28.19 0.23
CA GLN A 231 5.71 29.07 -0.93
C GLN A 231 4.35 29.76 -1.07
N SER A 232 4.25 30.97 -0.52
CA SER A 232 3.20 31.91 -0.87
C SER A 232 3.31 32.14 -2.37
N ILE A 233 2.37 31.60 -3.13
CA ILE A 233 2.14 32.08 -4.50
C ILE A 233 1.59 33.50 -4.34
N THR A 234 2.47 34.50 -4.26
CA THR A 234 2.09 35.89 -4.48
C THR A 234 1.68 36.04 -5.93
N VAL A 235 0.39 35.88 -6.23
CA VAL A 235 -0.20 36.41 -7.46
C VAL A 235 -0.23 37.93 -7.31
N GLY A 236 0.84 38.59 -7.75
CA GLY A 236 0.80 40.03 -7.98
C GLY A 236 -0.21 40.34 -9.10
N PRO A 237 -0.94 41.46 -9.02
CA PRO A 237 -1.89 41.83 -10.06
C PRO A 237 -1.10 42.23 -11.33
N GLY A 238 -1.04 41.33 -12.32
CA GLY A 238 -0.64 41.70 -13.68
C GLY A 238 0.55 40.97 -14.29
N SER A 239 0.63 39.64 -14.22
CA SER A 239 1.52 38.87 -15.11
C SER A 239 0.72 37.87 -15.93
N GLN A 240 0.62 38.13 -17.24
CA GLN A 240 0.04 37.23 -18.23
C GLN A 240 0.89 35.96 -18.34
N LEU A 241 0.25 34.80 -18.25
CA LEU A 241 0.85 33.50 -18.51
C LEU A 241 1.05 33.33 -20.01
N THR A 242 2.30 33.40 -20.47
CA THR A 242 2.71 32.90 -21.79
C THR A 242 3.28 31.49 -21.63
N PHE A 243 2.60 30.50 -22.20
CA PHE A 243 3.09 29.12 -22.30
C PHE A 243 4.09 28.97 -23.46
N PRO A 244 5.28 28.36 -23.26
CA PRO A 244 6.09 27.89 -24.37
C PRO A 244 5.61 26.51 -24.84
N THR A 245 5.45 26.40 -26.15
CA THR A 245 5.09 25.21 -26.91
C THR A 245 6.22 24.17 -26.99
N SER A 246 5.79 22.93 -27.20
CA SER A 246 6.53 21.68 -27.39
C SER A 246 7.81 21.75 -28.23
N GLN A 247 8.86 21.03 -27.79
CA GLN A 247 9.88 20.46 -28.69
C GLN A 247 10.26 19.03 -28.28
N SER A 248 10.55 18.23 -29.32
CA SER A 248 10.70 16.78 -29.37
C SER A 248 12.12 16.25 -29.10
N ILE A 249 12.17 14.96 -28.73
CA ILE A 249 13.27 14.04 -28.33
C ILE A 249 14.43 13.91 -29.36
N PRO A 250 15.62 13.38 -28.98
CA PRO A 250 15.92 12.00 -29.40
C PRO A 250 16.64 11.09 -28.37
N ALA A 251 16.62 9.79 -28.71
CA ALA A 251 16.92 8.60 -27.93
C ALA A 251 18.40 8.32 -27.61
N GLY A 252 18.63 7.51 -26.56
CA GLY A 252 19.92 6.90 -26.23
C GLY A 252 19.77 5.68 -25.32
N SER A 253 20.33 4.56 -25.75
CA SER A 253 20.31 3.21 -25.18
C SER A 253 21.15 3.02 -23.91
N SER A 254 20.72 2.15 -23.00
CA SER A 254 21.56 1.04 -22.49
C SER A 254 20.78 0.11 -21.55
N SER A 255 21.12 -1.18 -21.67
CA SER A 255 20.60 -2.32 -20.93
C SER A 255 21.25 -2.45 -19.55
N ALA A 256 20.44 -2.72 -18.53
CA ALA A 256 20.87 -3.47 -17.35
C ALA A 256 19.70 -4.33 -16.88
N ALA A 257 19.87 -5.65 -17.01
CA ALA A 257 18.98 -6.63 -16.42
C ALA A 257 19.24 -6.63 -14.90
N ALA A 258 18.35 -5.99 -14.14
CA ALA A 258 18.25 -6.21 -12.71
C ALA A 258 17.24 -7.33 -12.49
N SER A 259 17.69 -8.45 -11.93
CA SER A 259 16.80 -9.44 -11.34
C SER A 259 16.12 -8.80 -10.13
N LEU A 260 14.91 -8.27 -10.33
CA LEU A 260 14.03 -7.88 -9.22
C LEU A 260 13.45 -9.16 -8.61
N SER A 261 13.97 -9.56 -7.46
CA SER A 261 13.18 -10.30 -6.50
C SER A 261 12.20 -9.30 -5.90
N LEU A 262 10.92 -9.40 -6.27
CA LEU A 262 9.87 -8.56 -5.72
C LEU A 262 9.48 -9.14 -4.35
N THR A 263 10.13 -8.68 -3.28
CA THR A 263 9.66 -8.92 -1.91
C THR A 263 8.40 -8.09 -1.69
N LEU A 264 7.24 -8.75 -1.61
CA LEU A 264 5.96 -8.08 -1.32
C LEU A 264 5.87 -7.77 0.19
N LEU A 265 5.52 -6.52 0.48
CA LEU A 265 5.42 -5.88 1.80
C LEU A 265 4.01 -5.97 2.39
N LEU A 266 3.66 -6.78 3.40
CA LEU A 266 2.23 -6.92 3.77
C LEU A 266 1.91 -7.17 5.26
N GLY A 267 0.74 -6.69 5.71
CA GLY A 267 0.52 -5.66 6.73
C GLY A 267 0.97 -4.23 6.44
N SER A 268 0.53 -3.73 5.27
CA SER A 268 1.03 -2.46 4.75
C SER A 268 0.45 -1.24 5.47
N LEU A 269 1.35 -0.36 5.84
CA LEU A 269 1.07 0.84 6.60
C LEU A 269 1.55 2.07 5.83
N LEU A 270 0.63 2.99 5.56
CA LEU A 270 0.88 4.34 5.09
C LEU A 270 0.83 5.29 6.28
N LEU A 271 1.95 5.95 6.52
CA LEU A 271 2.11 6.97 7.54
C LEU A 271 2.32 8.32 6.88
N LEU A 272 1.39 9.23 7.09
CA LEU A 272 1.50 10.62 6.65
C LEU A 272 1.74 11.50 7.85
N LEU A 273 2.76 12.33 7.74
CA LEU A 273 3.10 13.35 8.72
C LEU A 273 3.20 14.69 7.99
N GLY A 274 2.11 15.45 7.99
CA GLY A 274 2.08 16.81 7.47
C GLY A 274 2.49 17.78 8.55
N ALA A 275 3.48 18.64 8.28
CA ALA A 275 3.91 19.72 9.16
C ALA A 275 3.67 21.08 8.48
N VAL A 276 3.34 22.13 9.25
CA VAL A 276 3.25 23.51 8.73
C VAL A 276 4.01 24.43 9.69
N ALA A 277 4.64 25.47 9.12
CA ALA A 277 5.44 26.46 9.83
C ALA A 277 4.74 27.03 11.08
N GLN A 278 5.48 27.16 12.18
CA GLN A 278 5.05 27.94 13.33
C GLN A 278 4.85 29.42 12.94
N PRO A 279 3.88 30.12 13.57
CA PRO A 279 3.55 31.51 13.26
C PRO A 279 4.70 32.49 13.48
#